data_AF-A0A3M1MA76-F1
#
_entry.id   AF-A0A3M1MA76-F1
#
_cell.length_a   1.000
_cell.length_b   1.000
_cell.length_c   1.000
_cell.angle_alpha   90.00
_cell.angle_beta   90.00
_cell.angle_gamma   90.00
#
_symmetry.space_group_name_H-M   'P 1'
#
loop_
_entity.id
_entity.type
_entity.pdbx_description
1 polymer ?
#
loop_
_entity_poly.entity_id
_entity_poly.type
_entity_poly.pdbx_seq_one_letter_code
_entity_poly.pdbx_strand_id
1 'polypeptide(L)'
;MTPDMTPCPARARPATHPNANWPADRRYCPPAPDVVDEGMSPQRPPGAGPRCKGRGGTCQRHLPVQVGCAGRGAGPAQRAKGSPMLRFTTIGSILLASAISITTLPFAVQAQDENAPLPPKESETTTESTAEATPAEKPAEETTATAEYDATTVVATVDGINITLGQLGAFFASLPAQYKQVPGKDLLPVLIDQAANQILVARAAEQAGLAERTSVKIALENARRDALARAYIQDLLDQEITDEVVRKAYDERVAAMPEQTEVNASHILVKTEEEAKAIVEELKNGADFAELAKTKSTGPSGPNGGVLGWFGKGQMVPPFEEAVFALEVGQISAPVKTQFGWHVIKLNETRVKPKPTFESMAQQIRGELSQQLIRAKLEEMRSAATIERADIALPDDAIKDPKLLTE
;
A
#
# COMPACT_ATOMS: atom_id res chain seq x y z
N MET A 1 -47.16 3.70 68.76
CA MET A 1 -46.13 3.63 69.82
C MET A 1 -45.21 2.45 69.53
N THR A 2 -44.17 2.23 70.34
CA THR A 2 -42.93 1.51 69.98
C THR A 2 -43.03 -0.03 69.84
N PRO A 3 -42.08 -0.68 69.16
CA PRO A 3 -42.11 -2.10 68.80
C PRO A 3 -41.43 -3.03 69.83
N ASP A 4 -41.52 -4.34 69.58
CA ASP A 4 -40.86 -5.43 70.34
C ASP A 4 -40.19 -6.37 69.33
N MET A 5 -38.85 -6.39 69.28
CA MET A 5 -37.94 -7.40 69.86
C MET A 5 -37.70 -8.67 69.03
N THR A 6 -36.46 -8.83 68.57
CA THR A 6 -35.90 -10.04 67.94
C THR A 6 -35.67 -11.15 68.98
N PRO A 7 -35.66 -12.43 68.57
CA PRO A 7 -34.41 -13.18 68.77
C PRO A 7 -34.02 -14.13 67.63
N CYS A 8 -32.72 -14.45 67.60
CA CYS A 8 -32.07 -15.50 66.80
C CYS A 8 -31.01 -16.12 67.74
N PRO A 9 -30.81 -17.46 67.84
CA PRO A 9 -30.06 -18.16 66.79
C PRO A 9 -30.34 -19.67 66.60
N ALA A 10 -29.90 -20.22 65.45
CA ALA A 10 -29.26 -21.55 65.35
C ALA A 10 -28.55 -21.72 64.00
N ARG A 11 -27.41 -22.44 63.97
CA ARG A 11 -26.75 -22.88 62.71
C ARG A 11 -26.90 -24.40 62.53
N ALA A 12 -27.13 -24.83 61.29
CA ALA A 12 -26.93 -26.21 60.84
C ALA A 12 -25.73 -26.30 59.87
N ARG A 13 -25.26 -27.52 59.59
CA ARG A 13 -23.93 -27.79 58.99
C ARG A 13 -23.94 -27.85 57.45
N PRO A 14 -22.84 -27.50 56.77
CA PRO A 14 -22.59 -27.87 55.36
C PRO A 14 -22.16 -29.35 55.24
N ALA A 15 -22.21 -29.88 54.00
CA ALA A 15 -21.80 -31.24 53.66
C ALA A 15 -20.30 -31.38 53.33
N THR A 16 -19.85 -32.61 53.09
CA THR A 16 -18.45 -33.04 53.02
C THR A 16 -17.77 -32.87 51.66
N HIS A 17 -16.52 -32.39 51.66
CA HIS A 17 -15.52 -32.70 50.62
C HIS A 17 -14.47 -33.67 51.18
N PRO A 18 -13.98 -34.65 50.40
CA PRO A 18 -12.90 -35.54 50.80
C PRO A 18 -11.52 -35.09 50.29
N ASN A 19 -10.50 -35.61 50.99
CA ASN A 19 -9.09 -35.70 50.62
C ASN A 19 -8.25 -34.40 50.66
N ALA A 20 -7.13 -34.47 51.38
CA ALA A 20 -6.12 -33.44 51.45
C ALA A 20 -4.75 -34.13 51.48
N ASN A 21 -3.76 -33.55 50.79
CA ASN A 21 -2.37 -33.94 50.97
C ASN A 21 -1.47 -32.70 50.83
N TRP A 22 -0.47 -32.58 51.69
CA TRP A 22 0.51 -31.48 51.75
C TRP A 22 1.91 -32.09 51.80
N PRO A 23 2.92 -31.36 51.31
CA PRO A 23 3.84 -30.75 52.27
C PRO A 23 4.12 -29.26 51.99
N ALA A 24 4.68 -28.58 52.98
CA ALA A 24 4.98 -27.15 52.97
C ALA A 24 6.40 -26.85 52.43
N ASP A 25 6.67 -25.59 52.05
CA ASP A 25 7.57 -24.69 52.81
C ASP A 25 7.45 -23.20 52.34
N ARG A 26 7.98 -22.27 53.16
CA ARG A 26 8.40 -20.87 52.90
C ARG A 26 7.38 -19.80 52.47
N ARG A 27 6.93 -19.09 53.51
CA ARG A 27 6.64 -17.64 53.57
C ARG A 27 7.55 -16.79 52.65
N TYR A 28 6.95 -15.88 51.86
CA TYR A 28 7.50 -14.53 51.65
C TYR A 28 6.41 -13.55 51.18
N CYS A 29 6.45 -12.31 51.66
CA CYS A 29 5.63 -11.20 51.15
C CYS A 29 6.57 -10.06 50.69
N PRO A 30 6.36 -9.47 49.50
CA PRO A 30 7.07 -8.25 49.09
C PRO A 30 6.39 -6.99 49.66
N PRO A 31 7.13 -6.04 50.26
CA PRO A 31 6.63 -4.70 50.55
C PRO A 31 6.71 -3.79 49.31
N ALA A 32 6.01 -2.65 49.36
CA ALA A 32 6.15 -1.58 48.36
C ALA A 32 7.48 -0.81 48.54
N PRO A 33 8.02 -0.19 47.47
CA PRO A 33 9.21 0.65 47.55
C PRO A 33 8.88 2.05 48.08
N ASP A 34 9.80 2.65 48.82
CA ASP A 34 9.70 4.04 49.29
C ASP A 34 11.11 4.68 49.36
N VAL A 35 11.17 5.99 49.13
CA VAL A 35 12.34 6.90 49.23
C VAL A 35 13.64 6.56 48.46
N VAL A 36 14.05 7.49 47.59
CA VAL A 36 15.47 7.77 47.28
C VAL A 36 15.68 9.29 47.32
N ASP A 37 16.80 9.74 47.91
CA ASP A 37 17.18 11.16 48.01
C ASP A 37 18.73 11.30 47.99
N GLU A 38 19.18 12.55 47.84
CA GLU A 38 20.55 13.07 47.89
C GLU A 38 21.54 12.68 46.77
N GLY A 39 22.09 13.72 46.13
CA GLY A 39 23.40 13.65 45.46
C GLY A 39 23.52 14.32 44.09
N MET A 40 23.60 15.67 44.03
CA MET A 40 24.51 16.38 43.10
C MET A 40 24.55 17.91 43.31
N SER A 41 25.76 18.47 43.51
CA SER A 41 26.10 19.90 43.42
C SER A 41 27.61 20.10 43.64
N PRO A 42 28.20 21.28 43.37
CA PRO A 42 27.65 22.49 42.73
C PRO A 42 28.46 22.93 41.47
N GLN A 43 28.01 23.97 40.76
CA GLN A 43 28.86 25.11 40.30
C GLN A 43 28.02 26.40 40.09
N ARG A 44 28.68 27.56 40.17
CA ARG A 44 28.19 28.95 40.03
C ARG A 44 29.42 29.83 39.66
N PRO A 45 29.32 31.10 39.18
CA PRO A 45 28.56 32.18 39.82
C PRO A 45 27.91 33.18 38.78
N PRO A 46 27.79 34.53 38.93
CA PRO A 46 26.49 35.18 38.67
C PRO A 46 26.49 36.40 37.71
N GLY A 47 25.30 36.94 37.42
CA GLY A 47 25.07 38.22 36.74
C GLY A 47 23.80 38.92 37.26
N ALA A 48 23.74 40.25 37.21
CA ALA A 48 22.70 41.05 37.86
C ALA A 48 21.40 41.22 37.02
N GLY A 49 20.31 41.63 37.68
CA GLY A 49 19.03 42.02 37.06
C GLY A 49 18.98 43.51 36.62
N PRO A 50 17.83 44.21 36.63
CA PRO A 50 16.55 43.87 37.27
C PRO A 50 15.32 43.86 36.32
N ARG A 51 14.13 43.67 36.90
CA ARG A 51 12.82 43.79 36.21
C ARG A 51 12.43 45.25 35.97
N CYS A 52 11.56 45.50 34.99
CA CYS A 52 10.51 46.51 35.15
C CYS A 52 9.22 46.15 34.38
N LYS A 53 8.07 46.64 34.85
CA LYS A 53 6.74 46.58 34.21
C LYS A 53 6.32 48.01 33.86
N GLY A 54 5.48 48.21 32.83
CA GLY A 54 4.68 49.45 32.78
C GLY A 54 4.14 49.86 31.41
N ARG A 55 2.81 49.97 31.30
CA ARG A 55 2.11 50.60 30.18
C ARG A 55 2.30 52.12 30.19
N GLY A 56 2.31 52.75 29.01
CA GLY A 56 1.85 54.14 28.86
C GLY A 56 2.52 54.97 27.77
N GLY A 57 1.72 55.79 27.07
CA GLY A 57 2.19 57.05 26.47
C GLY A 57 2.66 57.03 25.00
N THR A 58 1.73 57.26 24.08
CA THR A 58 1.84 58.18 22.93
C THR A 58 3.22 58.47 22.30
N CYS A 59 3.42 58.02 21.04
CA CYS A 59 4.37 58.67 20.12
C CYS A 59 3.63 59.62 19.16
N GLN A 60 4.16 60.83 18.97
CA GLN A 60 3.72 61.82 18.00
C GLN A 60 4.94 62.68 17.61
N ARG A 61 4.88 63.41 16.48
CA ARG A 61 6.02 64.04 15.74
C ARG A 61 6.74 63.05 14.80
N HIS A 62 7.21 63.44 13.61
CA HIS A 62 7.05 64.71 12.86
C HIS A 62 7.16 64.45 11.34
N LEU A 63 6.44 65.25 10.54
CA LEU A 63 6.75 65.53 9.11
C LEU A 63 7.92 66.56 9.03
N PRO A 64 8.60 66.84 7.89
CA PRO A 64 8.02 66.99 6.53
C PRO A 64 8.90 66.62 5.31
N VAL A 65 8.34 66.69 4.09
CA VAL A 65 9.00 67.10 2.82
C VAL A 65 7.93 67.75 1.89
N GLN A 66 8.35 68.67 1.00
CA GLN A 66 7.57 69.34 -0.07
C GLN A 66 8.32 69.16 -1.42
N VAL A 67 7.84 69.40 -2.65
CA VAL A 67 6.69 70.10 -3.29
C VAL A 67 6.24 69.20 -4.48
N GLY A 68 5.06 69.22 -5.11
CA GLY A 68 3.86 70.06 -5.05
C GLY A 68 3.42 70.52 -6.47
N CYS A 69 2.16 70.97 -6.64
CA CYS A 69 1.50 71.37 -7.91
C CYS A 69 1.27 70.25 -8.97
N ALA A 70 0.23 70.23 -9.83
CA ALA A 70 -1.17 70.70 -9.83
C ALA A 70 -1.67 70.55 -11.29
N GLY A 71 -2.70 69.74 -11.56
CA GLY A 71 -3.25 69.57 -12.93
C GLY A 71 -4.55 68.76 -12.92
N ARG A 72 -5.58 69.23 -13.64
CA ARG A 72 -6.95 68.65 -13.64
C ARG A 72 -7.18 67.79 -14.88
N GLY A 73 -7.91 66.67 -14.76
CA GLY A 73 -8.36 65.86 -15.90
C GLY A 73 -9.22 64.66 -15.49
N ALA A 74 -10.52 64.72 -15.76
CA ALA A 74 -11.55 63.78 -15.29
C ALA A 74 -11.43 62.32 -15.80
N GLY A 75 -11.97 61.37 -15.03
CA GLY A 75 -12.21 59.97 -15.45
C GLY A 75 -12.20 58.98 -14.26
N PRO A 76 -13.34 58.39 -13.86
CA PRO A 76 -13.38 57.48 -12.71
C PRO A 76 -12.85 56.09 -13.03
N ALA A 77 -12.04 55.53 -12.13
CA ALA A 77 -11.55 54.16 -12.22
C ALA A 77 -12.46 53.19 -11.43
N GLN A 78 -12.56 51.95 -11.90
CA GLN A 78 -12.73 50.78 -11.03
C GLN A 78 -11.84 49.63 -11.54
N ARG A 79 -10.61 49.60 -11.03
CA ARG A 79 -9.65 48.52 -11.25
C ARG A 79 -9.77 47.53 -10.09
N ALA A 80 -9.83 46.23 -10.38
CA ALA A 80 -10.07 45.21 -9.36
C ALA A 80 -9.00 45.24 -8.25
N LYS A 81 -9.43 45.03 -6.99
CA LYS A 81 -8.56 44.96 -5.83
C LYS A 81 -7.78 43.64 -5.84
N GLY A 82 -6.45 43.69 -5.77
CA GLY A 82 -5.64 42.53 -5.44
C GLY A 82 -5.70 42.23 -3.95
N SER A 83 -6.04 40.99 -3.58
CA SER A 83 -5.95 40.50 -2.20
C SER A 83 -4.49 40.20 -1.82
N PRO A 84 -4.09 40.41 -0.55
CA PRO A 84 -2.70 40.19 -0.13
C PRO A 84 -2.35 38.69 -0.05
N MET A 85 -1.08 38.36 -0.33
CA MET A 85 -0.55 37.00 -0.18
C MET A 85 -0.55 36.56 1.29
N LEU A 86 -1.17 35.43 1.59
CA LEU A 86 -0.86 34.66 2.80
C LEU A 86 0.42 33.86 2.57
N ARG A 87 1.34 33.90 3.54
CA ARG A 87 2.58 33.12 3.52
C ARG A 87 2.28 31.67 3.87
N PHE A 88 2.51 30.75 2.93
CA PHE A 88 2.57 29.32 3.23
C PHE A 88 3.86 29.04 4.02
N THR A 89 3.74 28.78 5.32
CA THR A 89 4.81 28.17 6.12
C THR A 89 4.80 26.67 5.89
N THR A 90 5.87 26.15 5.28
CA THR A 90 6.09 24.72 5.07
C THR A 90 6.17 24.00 6.42
N ILE A 91 5.23 23.07 6.68
CA ILE A 91 5.30 22.14 7.80
C ILE A 91 5.70 20.77 7.23
N GLY A 92 6.74 20.16 7.80
CA GLY A 92 7.37 18.96 7.25
C GLY A 92 6.54 17.69 7.46
N SER A 93 6.59 16.80 6.47
CA SER A 93 6.01 15.45 6.55
C SER A 93 6.70 14.62 7.63
N ILE A 94 5.99 14.25 8.69
CA ILE A 94 6.45 13.27 9.69
C ILE A 94 5.58 12.02 9.56
N LEU A 95 6.15 10.96 8.97
CA LEU A 95 5.52 9.64 8.88
C LEU A 95 5.60 8.92 10.24
N LEU A 96 4.56 9.09 11.06
CA LEU A 96 4.36 8.30 12.28
C LEU A 96 3.52 7.05 11.96
N ALA A 97 4.23 5.97 11.60
CA ALA A 97 3.63 4.65 11.41
C ALA A 97 3.36 3.99 12.78
N SER A 98 2.27 4.39 13.43
CA SER A 98 1.81 3.75 14.67
C SER A 98 1.11 2.42 14.36
N ALA A 99 1.88 1.33 14.34
CA ALA A 99 1.35 -0.02 14.30
C ALA A 99 0.52 -0.31 15.56
N ILE A 100 -0.80 -0.45 15.40
CA ILE A 100 -1.66 -1.00 16.45
C ILE A 100 -1.48 -2.52 16.41
N SER A 101 -0.83 -3.07 17.43
CA SER A 101 -0.70 -4.51 17.59
C SER A 101 -2.06 -5.15 17.85
N ILE A 102 -2.74 -5.57 16.78
CA ILE A 102 -3.83 -6.53 16.87
C ILE A 102 -3.22 -7.82 17.42
N THR A 103 -3.63 -8.24 18.61
CA THR A 103 -3.17 -9.48 19.24
C THR A 103 -3.77 -10.68 18.52
N THR A 104 -3.21 -11.03 17.36
CA THR A 104 -3.58 -12.22 16.60
C THR A 104 -3.34 -13.45 17.48
N LEU A 105 -4.42 -14.15 17.84
CA LEU A 105 -4.32 -15.51 18.38
C LEU A 105 -3.55 -16.36 17.35
N PRO A 106 -2.45 -17.03 17.73
CA PRO A 106 -1.66 -17.79 16.79
C PRO A 106 -2.45 -18.99 16.29
N PHE A 107 -2.66 -19.06 14.97
CA PHE A 107 -3.25 -20.22 14.31
C PHE A 107 -2.19 -21.35 14.28
N ALA A 108 -2.11 -22.10 15.37
CA ALA A 108 -0.98 -22.97 15.70
C ALA A 108 -1.00 -24.31 14.93
N VAL A 109 -0.74 -24.26 13.62
CA VAL A 109 -0.30 -25.42 12.86
C VAL A 109 1.20 -25.62 13.10
N GLN A 110 1.59 -26.79 13.63
CA GLN A 110 3.00 -27.09 13.89
C GLN A 110 3.74 -27.45 12.59
N ALA A 111 4.51 -26.52 12.05
CA ALA A 111 5.59 -26.83 11.11
C ALA A 111 6.80 -27.39 11.88
N GLN A 112 7.45 -28.43 11.34
CA GLN A 112 8.64 -29.04 11.94
C GLN A 112 9.93 -28.53 11.28
N ASP A 113 10.74 -27.83 12.09
CA ASP A 113 12.21 -27.70 12.05
C ASP A 113 12.96 -27.92 10.70
N GLU A 114 13.22 -26.83 9.96
CA GLU A 114 14.06 -26.82 8.75
C GLU A 114 15.57 -26.74 9.04
N ASN A 115 16.17 -27.67 9.82
CA ASN A 115 17.64 -27.81 9.83
C ASN A 115 18.24 -29.17 10.27
N ALA A 116 17.61 -30.29 9.90
CA ALA A 116 18.20 -31.62 10.09
C ALA A 116 19.21 -31.97 8.96
N PRO A 117 20.46 -32.38 9.26
CA PRO A 117 21.40 -32.84 8.23
C PRO A 117 20.94 -34.13 7.53
N LEU A 118 21.13 -34.21 6.22
CA LEU A 118 20.80 -35.40 5.43
C LEU A 118 21.70 -36.60 5.82
N PRO A 119 21.14 -37.79 6.11
CA PRO A 119 21.93 -39.02 6.19
C PRO A 119 22.46 -39.43 4.79
N PRO A 120 23.58 -40.17 4.72
CA PRO A 120 24.24 -40.48 3.45
C PRO A 120 23.46 -41.49 2.58
N LYS A 121 23.71 -41.45 1.27
CA LYS A 121 23.39 -42.56 0.36
C LYS A 121 24.33 -43.73 0.62
N GLU A 122 23.77 -44.92 0.79
CA GLU A 122 24.45 -46.17 0.49
C GLU A 122 23.62 -46.97 -0.53
N SER A 123 24.30 -47.63 -1.47
CA SER A 123 23.79 -48.84 -2.13
C SER A 123 23.79 -49.99 -1.09
N GLU A 124 23.17 -51.15 -1.26
CA GLU A 124 22.91 -51.97 -2.44
C GLU A 124 21.86 -53.03 -2.00
N THR A 125 20.95 -53.56 -2.80
CA THR A 125 21.17 -54.74 -3.67
C THR A 125 19.80 -55.18 -4.21
N THR A 126 19.75 -55.82 -5.37
CA THR A 126 18.53 -56.47 -5.91
C THR A 126 18.22 -57.80 -5.23
N THR A 127 16.96 -58.04 -4.87
CA THR A 127 16.35 -59.38 -4.87
C THR A 127 14.99 -59.34 -5.57
N GLU A 128 14.75 -60.36 -6.39
CA GLU A 128 13.58 -60.53 -7.25
C GLU A 128 12.59 -61.50 -6.59
N SER A 129 11.30 -61.17 -6.57
CA SER A 129 10.25 -62.17 -6.37
C SER A 129 8.91 -61.74 -7.00
N THR A 130 8.58 -62.45 -8.08
CA THR A 130 7.26 -63.00 -8.44
C THR A 130 5.99 -62.24 -8.04
N ALA A 131 5.19 -61.89 -9.04
CA ALA A 131 3.88 -61.28 -8.88
C ALA A 131 2.77 -62.30 -8.53
N GLU A 132 1.71 -61.82 -7.90
CA GLU A 132 0.35 -62.34 -8.09
C GLU A 132 -0.59 -61.17 -8.34
N ALA A 133 -1.35 -61.21 -9.44
CA ALA A 133 -2.15 -60.09 -9.92
C ALA A 133 -3.64 -60.34 -9.69
N THR A 134 -4.22 -59.66 -8.71
CA THR A 134 -5.68 -59.52 -8.60
C THR A 134 -6.18 -58.57 -9.70
N PRO A 135 -7.27 -58.90 -10.43
CA PRO A 135 -7.76 -58.05 -11.52
C PRO A 135 -8.08 -56.63 -11.07
N ALA A 136 -7.65 -55.64 -11.86
CA ALA A 136 -8.04 -54.25 -11.64
C ALA A 136 -9.53 -54.08 -11.94
N GLU A 137 -10.34 -53.89 -10.90
CA GLU A 137 -11.71 -53.43 -11.08
C GLU A 137 -11.68 -52.03 -11.68
N LYS A 138 -12.26 -51.89 -12.89
CA LYS A 138 -12.32 -50.62 -13.62
C LYS A 138 -12.93 -49.57 -12.68
N PRO A 139 -12.25 -48.43 -12.38
CA PRO A 139 -12.90 -47.34 -11.66
C PRO A 139 -14.20 -46.99 -12.36
N ALA A 140 -15.31 -47.12 -11.64
CA ALA A 140 -16.58 -46.63 -12.14
C ALA A 140 -16.41 -45.13 -12.39
N GLU A 141 -16.84 -44.67 -13.57
CA GLU A 141 -16.97 -43.24 -13.81
C GLU A 141 -18.09 -42.76 -12.87
N GLU A 142 -17.69 -42.24 -11.70
CA GLU A 142 -18.57 -41.45 -10.84
C GLU A 142 -19.12 -40.32 -11.68
N THR A 143 -20.32 -40.54 -12.21
CA THR A 143 -21.10 -39.54 -12.90
C THR A 143 -21.44 -38.51 -11.84
N THR A 144 -20.61 -37.47 -11.76
CA THR A 144 -20.74 -36.36 -10.83
C THR A 144 -21.99 -35.58 -11.19
N ALA A 145 -23.13 -36.09 -10.71
CA ALA A 145 -24.36 -35.33 -10.64
C ALA A 145 -24.07 -34.11 -9.76
N THR A 146 -23.79 -32.98 -10.41
CA THR A 146 -23.65 -31.67 -9.76
C THR A 146 -24.98 -31.36 -9.10
N ALA A 147 -25.07 -31.68 -7.81
CA ALA A 147 -26.15 -31.22 -6.96
C ALA A 147 -26.17 -29.69 -7.05
N GLU A 148 -27.32 -29.13 -7.44
CA GLU A 148 -27.47 -27.68 -7.50
C GLU A 148 -27.32 -27.11 -6.09
N TYR A 149 -26.47 -26.09 -5.97
CA TYR A 149 -26.17 -25.40 -4.73
C TYR A 149 -26.21 -23.88 -4.94
N ASP A 150 -26.51 -23.15 -3.87
CA ASP A 150 -26.71 -21.71 -3.87
C ASP A 150 -26.17 -21.06 -2.58
N ALA A 151 -26.44 -19.78 -2.38
CA ALA A 151 -26.02 -19.07 -1.17
C ALA A 151 -26.77 -19.51 0.11
N THR A 152 -27.94 -20.15 -0.03
CA THR A 152 -28.80 -20.59 1.10
C THR A 152 -28.49 -22.02 1.56
N THR A 153 -27.88 -22.82 0.70
CA THR A 153 -27.48 -24.22 0.90
C THR A 153 -26.72 -24.38 2.22
N VAL A 154 -27.30 -25.16 3.14
CA VAL A 154 -26.74 -25.40 4.48
C VAL A 154 -25.65 -26.46 4.40
N VAL A 155 -24.46 -26.14 4.90
CA VAL A 155 -23.28 -27.03 4.88
C VAL A 155 -22.91 -27.57 6.26
N ALA A 156 -23.33 -26.90 7.34
CA ALA A 156 -23.19 -27.35 8.72
C ALA A 156 -24.21 -26.63 9.64
N THR A 157 -24.34 -27.08 10.88
CA THR A 157 -25.22 -26.45 11.89
C THR A 157 -24.57 -26.44 13.27
N VAL A 158 -24.70 -25.34 14.00
CA VAL A 158 -24.20 -25.18 15.39
C VAL A 158 -25.35 -24.72 16.28
N ASP A 159 -25.75 -25.56 17.25
CA ASP A 159 -26.85 -25.29 18.18
C ASP A 159 -28.13 -24.74 17.49
N GLY A 160 -28.50 -25.34 16.36
CA GLY A 160 -29.65 -24.95 15.53
C GLY A 160 -29.44 -23.76 14.59
N ILE A 161 -28.26 -23.13 14.57
CA ILE A 161 -27.91 -22.07 13.62
C ILE A 161 -27.23 -22.69 12.40
N ASN A 162 -27.75 -22.39 11.21
CA ASN A 162 -27.21 -22.87 9.94
C ASN A 162 -25.95 -22.09 9.54
N ILE A 163 -24.91 -22.82 9.13
CA ILE A 163 -23.78 -22.32 8.35
C ILE A 163 -24.12 -22.60 6.88
N THR A 164 -24.17 -21.55 6.04
CA THR A 164 -24.51 -21.69 4.61
C THR A 164 -23.31 -21.49 3.70
N LEU A 165 -23.37 -22.08 2.50
CA LEU A 165 -22.36 -21.93 1.47
C LEU A 165 -22.14 -20.45 1.07
N GLY A 166 -23.18 -19.62 1.11
CA GLY A 166 -23.08 -18.18 0.88
C GLY A 166 -22.26 -17.43 1.95
N GLN A 167 -22.40 -17.82 3.23
CA GLN A 167 -21.58 -17.27 4.31
C GLN A 167 -20.11 -17.65 4.16
N LEU A 168 -19.83 -18.92 3.81
CA LEU A 168 -18.46 -19.37 3.56
C LEU A 168 -17.87 -18.76 2.29
N GLY A 169 -18.69 -18.52 1.26
CA GLY A 169 -18.31 -17.79 0.05
C GLY A 169 -17.91 -16.33 0.34
N ALA A 170 -18.66 -15.64 1.20
CA ALA A 170 -18.30 -14.30 1.67
C ALA A 170 -16.98 -14.29 2.47
N PHE A 171 -16.76 -15.30 3.32
CA PHE A 171 -15.49 -15.47 4.02
C PHE A 171 -14.33 -15.75 3.05
N PHE A 172 -14.52 -16.67 2.10
CA PHE A 172 -13.55 -17.00 1.05
C PHE A 172 -13.19 -15.77 0.21
N ALA A 173 -14.16 -14.94 -0.17
CA ALA A 173 -13.92 -13.68 -0.87
C ALA A 173 -12.99 -12.74 -0.09
N SER A 174 -13.04 -12.75 1.24
CA SER A 174 -12.17 -11.94 2.11
C SER A 174 -10.74 -12.49 2.29
N LEU A 175 -10.48 -13.75 1.92
CA LEU A 175 -9.19 -14.40 2.18
C LEU A 175 -8.01 -13.74 1.43
N PRO A 176 -6.81 -13.69 2.05
CA PRO A 176 -5.55 -13.40 1.36
C PRO A 176 -5.30 -14.35 0.18
N ALA A 177 -4.59 -13.84 -0.85
CA ALA A 177 -4.44 -14.52 -2.14
C ALA A 177 -3.82 -15.93 -2.05
N GLN A 178 -2.90 -16.17 -1.10
CA GLN A 178 -2.28 -17.47 -0.90
C GLN A 178 -3.27 -18.57 -0.47
N TYR A 179 -4.34 -18.23 0.26
CA TYR A 179 -5.34 -19.21 0.68
C TYR A 179 -6.37 -19.52 -0.41
N LYS A 180 -6.57 -18.60 -1.36
CA LYS A 180 -7.47 -18.79 -2.52
C LYS A 180 -6.93 -19.79 -3.55
N GLN A 181 -5.69 -20.26 -3.38
CA GLN A 181 -5.07 -21.32 -4.18
C GLN A 181 -5.28 -22.73 -3.57
N VAL A 182 -5.74 -22.83 -2.32
CA VAL A 182 -6.00 -24.13 -1.67
C VAL A 182 -7.24 -24.77 -2.31
N PRO A 183 -7.22 -26.07 -2.66
CA PRO A 183 -8.39 -26.72 -3.25
C PRO A 183 -9.62 -26.66 -2.35
N GLY A 184 -10.78 -26.37 -2.93
CA GLY A 184 -12.03 -26.15 -2.17
C GLY A 184 -12.40 -27.30 -1.23
N LYS A 185 -12.11 -28.55 -1.60
CA LYS A 185 -12.33 -29.74 -0.77
C LYS A 185 -11.53 -29.75 0.54
N ASP A 186 -10.33 -29.16 0.54
CA ASP A 186 -9.41 -29.15 1.67
C ASP A 186 -9.61 -27.88 2.52
N LEU A 187 -10.06 -26.80 1.88
CA LEU A 187 -10.36 -25.52 2.53
C LEU A 187 -11.76 -25.49 3.20
N LEU A 188 -12.77 -26.15 2.61
CA LEU A 188 -14.16 -26.10 3.08
C LEU A 188 -14.34 -26.53 4.55
N PRO A 189 -13.74 -27.63 5.05
CA PRO A 189 -13.83 -27.99 6.47
C PRO A 189 -13.27 -26.90 7.39
N VAL A 190 -12.13 -26.30 7.03
CA VAL A 190 -11.50 -25.22 7.81
C VAL A 190 -12.40 -23.97 7.86
N LEU A 191 -13.13 -23.68 6.79
CA LEU A 191 -14.11 -22.57 6.78
C LEU A 191 -15.35 -22.88 7.62
N ILE A 192 -15.82 -24.14 7.63
CA ILE A 192 -16.90 -24.59 8.51
C ILE A 192 -16.49 -24.46 9.98
N ASP A 193 -15.31 -24.95 10.36
CA ASP A 193 -14.81 -24.87 11.74
C ASP A 193 -14.60 -23.42 12.19
N GLN A 194 -14.06 -22.56 11.31
CA GLN A 194 -13.89 -21.14 11.59
C GLN A 194 -15.25 -20.43 11.80
N ALA A 195 -16.25 -20.72 10.95
CA ALA A 195 -17.60 -20.19 11.10
C ALA A 195 -18.30 -20.72 12.38
N ALA A 196 -18.12 -22.00 12.71
CA ALA A 196 -18.66 -22.62 13.91
C ALA A 196 -18.09 -21.97 15.19
N ASN A 197 -16.77 -21.80 15.26
CA ASN A 197 -16.11 -21.10 16.36
C ASN A 197 -16.60 -19.65 16.50
N GLN A 198 -16.79 -18.94 15.37
CA GLN A 198 -17.34 -17.58 15.39
C GLN A 198 -18.78 -17.54 15.93
N ILE A 199 -19.64 -18.50 15.56
CA ILE A 199 -21.02 -18.61 16.07
C ILE A 199 -21.03 -18.86 17.58
N LEU A 200 -20.19 -19.77 18.09
CA LEU A 200 -20.11 -20.08 19.51
C LEU A 200 -19.68 -18.85 20.34
N VAL A 201 -18.65 -18.13 19.89
CA VAL A 201 -18.18 -16.91 20.55
C VAL A 201 -19.22 -15.78 20.48
N ALA A 202 -19.91 -15.62 19.34
CA ALA A 202 -20.97 -14.62 19.19
C ALA A 202 -22.15 -14.89 20.15
N ARG A 203 -22.62 -16.13 20.25
CA ARG A 203 -23.70 -16.53 21.19
C ARG A 203 -23.31 -16.29 22.65
N ALA A 204 -22.06 -16.58 23.01
CA ALA A 204 -21.55 -16.29 24.36
C ALA A 204 -21.52 -14.77 24.65
N ALA A 205 -21.18 -13.95 23.65
CA ALA A 205 -21.22 -12.49 23.76
C ALA A 205 -22.66 -11.94 23.88
N GLU A 206 -23.62 -12.48 23.14
CA GLU A 206 -25.04 -12.14 23.26
C GLU A 206 -25.59 -12.50 24.65
N GLN A 207 -25.32 -13.72 25.14
CA GLN A 207 -25.74 -14.18 26.47
C GLN A 207 -25.13 -13.37 27.62
N ALA A 208 -23.91 -12.86 27.43
CA ALA A 208 -23.25 -11.94 28.36
C ALA A 208 -23.68 -10.46 28.18
N GLY A 209 -24.70 -10.17 27.36
CA GLY A 209 -25.24 -8.83 27.13
C GLY A 209 -24.30 -7.90 26.36
N LEU A 210 -23.22 -8.40 25.76
CA LEU A 210 -22.19 -7.57 25.14
C LEU A 210 -22.69 -6.83 23.89
N ALA A 211 -23.71 -7.38 23.22
CA ALA A 211 -24.39 -6.74 22.09
C ALA A 211 -24.99 -5.37 22.43
N GLU A 212 -25.33 -5.11 23.70
CA GLU A 212 -25.95 -3.87 24.14
C GLU A 212 -24.96 -2.72 24.36
N ARG A 213 -23.64 -2.97 24.38
CA ARG A 213 -22.60 -1.95 24.59
C ARG A 213 -22.53 -0.95 23.44
N THR A 214 -22.22 0.31 23.75
CA THR A 214 -22.04 1.37 22.74
C THR A 214 -20.99 1.00 21.70
N SER A 215 -19.88 0.37 22.11
CA SER A 215 -18.85 -0.17 21.22
C SER A 215 -19.41 -1.10 20.14
N VAL A 216 -20.26 -2.05 20.50
CA VAL A 216 -20.79 -3.06 19.57
C VAL A 216 -21.85 -2.45 18.66
N LYS A 217 -22.74 -1.62 19.20
CA LYS A 217 -23.75 -0.88 18.42
C LYS A 217 -23.11 0.01 17.35
N ILE A 218 -22.13 0.84 17.73
CA ILE A 218 -21.40 1.72 16.81
C ILE A 218 -20.59 0.89 15.79
N ALA A 219 -19.98 -0.22 16.20
CA ALA A 219 -19.25 -1.09 15.26
C ALA A 219 -20.19 -1.71 14.21
N LEU A 220 -21.37 -2.20 14.62
CA LEU A 220 -22.38 -2.77 13.71
C LEU A 220 -22.98 -1.72 12.76
N GLU A 221 -23.25 -0.50 13.23
CA GLU A 221 -23.76 0.59 12.38
C GLU A 221 -22.73 0.98 11.31
N ASN A 222 -21.48 1.21 11.71
CA ASN A 222 -20.40 1.52 10.78
C ASN A 222 -20.16 0.36 9.79
N ALA A 223 -20.06 -0.89 10.29
CA ALA A 223 -19.87 -2.05 9.43
C ALA A 223 -21.01 -2.23 8.41
N ARG A 224 -22.27 -1.96 8.80
CA ARG A 224 -23.43 -1.97 7.90
C ARG A 224 -23.33 -0.89 6.83
N ARG A 225 -23.04 0.36 7.21
CA ARG A 225 -22.88 1.49 6.27
C ARG A 225 -21.76 1.21 5.28
N ASP A 226 -20.62 0.73 5.76
CA ASP A 226 -19.44 0.48 4.95
C ASP A 226 -19.63 -0.76 4.04
N ALA A 227 -20.41 -1.76 4.46
CA ALA A 227 -20.79 -2.90 3.62
C ALA A 227 -21.72 -2.47 2.48
N LEU A 228 -22.74 -1.65 2.78
CA LEU A 228 -23.64 -1.09 1.76
C LEU A 228 -22.88 -0.18 0.77
N ALA A 229 -21.97 0.66 1.26
CA ALA A 229 -21.13 1.50 0.41
C ALA A 229 -20.22 0.67 -0.51
N ARG A 230 -19.58 -0.39 0.00
CA ARG A 230 -18.77 -1.31 -0.82
C ARG A 230 -19.62 -2.03 -1.87
N ALA A 231 -20.79 -2.54 -1.51
CA ALA A 231 -21.70 -3.21 -2.44
C ALA A 231 -22.16 -2.28 -3.57
N TYR A 232 -22.57 -1.05 -3.23
CA TYR A 232 -22.97 -0.03 -4.22
C TYR A 232 -21.83 0.35 -5.18
N ILE A 233 -20.62 0.54 -4.66
CA ILE A 233 -19.45 0.85 -5.51
C ILE A 233 -19.06 -0.34 -6.38
N GLN A 234 -19.14 -1.58 -5.89
CA GLN A 234 -18.87 -2.77 -6.70
C GLN A 234 -19.88 -2.91 -7.84
N ASP A 235 -21.18 -2.82 -7.54
CA ASP A 235 -22.27 -2.88 -8.52
C ASP A 235 -22.14 -1.78 -9.60
N LEU A 236 -21.82 -0.55 -9.19
CA LEU A 236 -21.52 0.57 -10.10
C LEU A 236 -20.31 0.28 -11.01
N LEU A 237 -19.25 -0.34 -10.49
CA LEU A 237 -18.07 -0.68 -11.29
C LEU A 237 -18.34 -1.81 -12.27
N ASP A 238 -19.09 -2.84 -11.87
CA ASP A 238 -19.40 -4.00 -12.70
C ASP A 238 -20.40 -3.65 -13.82
N GLN A 239 -21.29 -2.68 -13.59
CA GLN A 239 -22.21 -2.16 -14.62
C GLN A 239 -21.50 -1.23 -15.63
N GLU A 240 -20.64 -0.32 -15.17
CA GLU A 240 -20.10 0.77 -16.01
C GLU A 240 -18.69 0.51 -16.57
N ILE A 241 -17.81 -0.26 -15.89
CA ILE A 241 -16.40 -0.47 -16.28
C ILE A 241 -16.21 -1.80 -17.03
N THR A 242 -17.09 -2.01 -18.02
CA THR A 242 -17.09 -3.19 -18.88
C THR A 242 -15.81 -3.30 -19.72
N ASP A 243 -15.49 -4.49 -20.23
CA ASP A 243 -14.35 -4.68 -21.15
C ASP A 243 -14.49 -3.89 -22.45
N GLU A 244 -15.72 -3.55 -22.87
CA GLU A 244 -15.95 -2.67 -24.03
C GLU A 244 -15.52 -1.22 -23.72
N VAL A 245 -15.89 -0.69 -22.55
CA VAL A 245 -15.50 0.66 -22.11
C VAL A 245 -13.98 0.75 -21.92
N VAL A 246 -13.37 -0.26 -21.33
CA VAL A 246 -11.89 -0.34 -21.17
C VAL A 246 -11.18 -0.47 -22.53
N ARG A 247 -11.74 -1.23 -23.48
CA ARG A 247 -11.22 -1.36 -24.86
C ARG A 247 -11.31 -0.05 -25.62
N LYS A 248 -12.45 0.62 -25.60
CA LYS A 248 -12.64 1.93 -26.24
C LYS A 248 -11.64 2.96 -25.71
N ALA A 249 -11.47 3.04 -24.39
CA ALA A 249 -10.50 3.96 -23.78
C ALA A 249 -9.03 3.61 -24.13
N TYR A 250 -8.71 2.32 -24.33
CA TYR A 250 -7.43 1.90 -24.88
C TYR A 250 -7.26 2.33 -26.34
N ASP A 251 -8.26 2.10 -27.20
CA ASP A 251 -8.19 2.42 -28.62
C ASP A 251 -8.06 3.94 -28.84
N GLU A 252 -8.81 4.76 -28.08
CA GLU A 252 -8.68 6.22 -28.05
C GLU A 252 -7.28 6.67 -27.58
N ARG A 253 -6.75 6.06 -26.50
CA ARG A 253 -5.40 6.35 -25.98
C ARG A 253 -4.32 5.99 -27.00
N VAL A 254 -4.44 4.85 -27.68
CA VAL A 254 -3.48 4.35 -28.68
C VAL A 254 -3.57 5.13 -30.00
N ALA A 255 -4.76 5.59 -30.40
CA ALA A 255 -4.94 6.51 -31.52
C ALA A 255 -4.28 7.88 -31.24
N ALA A 256 -4.40 8.40 -30.01
CA ALA A 256 -3.79 9.66 -29.58
C ALA A 256 -2.26 9.58 -29.39
N MET A 257 -1.66 8.40 -29.30
CA MET A 257 -0.19 8.25 -29.24
C MET A 257 0.43 8.59 -30.61
N PRO A 258 1.34 9.59 -30.70
CA PRO A 258 2.11 9.82 -31.92
C PRO A 258 3.04 8.62 -32.17
N GLU A 259 3.37 8.39 -33.45
CA GLU A 259 4.40 7.41 -33.80
C GLU A 259 5.76 7.90 -33.31
N GLN A 260 6.53 6.99 -32.70
CA GLN A 260 7.87 7.27 -32.20
C GLN A 260 8.87 6.41 -32.96
N THR A 261 9.82 7.05 -33.66
CA THR A 261 10.96 6.34 -34.24
C THR A 261 11.98 6.05 -33.15
N GLU A 262 12.39 4.79 -33.02
CA GLU A 262 13.56 4.39 -32.25
C GLU A 262 14.67 3.98 -33.22
N VAL A 263 15.88 4.42 -32.91
CA VAL A 263 17.12 4.09 -33.63
C VAL A 263 17.98 3.18 -32.77
N ASN A 264 18.67 2.23 -33.41
CA ASN A 264 19.72 1.44 -32.79
C ASN A 264 21.06 1.96 -33.33
N ALA A 265 21.95 2.43 -32.47
CA ALA A 265 23.24 2.96 -32.88
C ALA A 265 24.40 2.44 -32.02
N SER A 266 25.59 2.45 -32.59
CA SER A 266 26.86 2.23 -31.90
C SER A 266 27.72 3.49 -32.00
N HIS A 267 28.50 3.81 -30.98
CA HIS A 267 29.43 4.95 -31.01
C HIS A 267 30.85 4.61 -30.52
N ILE A 268 31.80 5.43 -30.93
CA ILE A 268 33.19 5.45 -30.43
C ILE A 268 33.43 6.85 -29.92
N LEU A 269 33.67 7.00 -28.61
CA LEU A 269 33.96 8.28 -27.96
C LEU A 269 35.46 8.44 -27.81
N VAL A 270 36.02 9.55 -28.26
CA VAL A 270 37.44 9.92 -28.12
C VAL A 270 37.59 11.38 -27.69
N LYS A 271 38.82 11.80 -27.36
CA LYS A 271 39.08 13.10 -26.73
C LYS A 271 39.30 14.21 -27.75
N THR A 272 39.88 13.91 -28.90
CA THR A 272 40.22 14.91 -29.93
C THR A 272 39.51 14.66 -31.27
N GLU A 273 39.51 15.68 -32.13
CA GLU A 273 38.87 15.62 -33.44
C GLU A 273 39.69 14.76 -34.42
N GLU A 274 41.01 14.74 -34.22
CA GLU A 274 41.99 14.00 -34.99
C GLU A 274 41.87 12.49 -34.73
N GLU A 275 41.69 12.09 -33.47
CA GLU A 275 41.38 10.70 -33.08
C GLU A 275 40.11 10.21 -33.80
N ALA A 276 39.05 11.02 -33.79
CA ALA A 276 37.78 10.68 -34.43
C ALA A 276 37.88 10.62 -35.96
N LYS A 277 38.64 11.54 -36.59
CA LYS A 277 38.93 11.50 -38.04
C LYS A 277 39.70 10.25 -38.44
N ALA A 278 40.73 9.87 -37.67
CA ALA A 278 41.51 8.65 -37.92
C ALA A 278 40.62 7.39 -37.86
N ILE A 279 39.73 7.31 -36.87
CA ILE A 279 38.74 6.22 -36.75
C ILE A 279 37.80 6.19 -37.97
N VAL A 280 37.30 7.33 -38.45
CA VAL A 280 36.46 7.39 -39.66
C VAL A 280 37.20 6.89 -40.91
N GLU A 281 38.48 7.22 -41.09
CA GLU A 281 39.26 6.70 -42.22
C GLU A 281 39.56 5.20 -42.08
N GLU A 282 39.87 4.69 -40.88
CA GLU A 282 40.05 3.24 -40.66
C GLU A 282 38.77 2.45 -40.97
N LEU A 283 37.60 2.97 -40.56
CA LEU A 283 36.30 2.37 -40.86
C LEU A 283 35.99 2.36 -42.36
N LYS A 284 36.30 3.45 -43.10
CA LYS A 284 36.19 3.49 -44.57
C LYS A 284 37.09 2.47 -45.27
N ASN A 285 38.24 2.16 -44.68
CA ASN A 285 39.16 1.12 -45.17
C ASN A 285 38.74 -0.31 -44.76
N GLY A 286 37.56 -0.49 -44.16
CA GLY A 286 36.99 -1.80 -43.85
C GLY A 286 37.33 -2.36 -42.47
N ALA A 287 37.84 -1.55 -41.54
CA ALA A 287 38.00 -1.97 -40.14
C ALA A 287 36.64 -2.22 -39.47
N ASP A 288 36.59 -3.17 -38.52
CA ASP A 288 35.37 -3.43 -37.76
C ASP A 288 35.09 -2.36 -36.70
N PHE A 289 33.82 -1.96 -36.59
CA PHE A 289 33.38 -0.92 -35.68
C PHE A 289 33.40 -1.36 -34.22
N ALA A 290 33.06 -2.61 -33.92
CA ALA A 290 33.02 -3.11 -32.55
C ALA A 290 34.44 -3.30 -31.98
N GLU A 291 35.40 -3.78 -32.78
CA GLU A 291 36.80 -3.87 -32.37
C GLU A 291 37.47 -2.49 -32.21
N LEU A 292 37.19 -1.52 -33.09
CA LEU A 292 37.64 -0.14 -32.88
C LEU A 292 36.97 0.51 -31.66
N ALA A 293 35.70 0.21 -31.38
CA ALA A 293 35.04 0.68 -30.16
C ALA A 293 35.67 0.08 -28.88
N LYS A 294 35.97 -1.23 -28.85
CA LYS A 294 36.64 -1.90 -27.73
C LYS A 294 38.03 -1.36 -27.45
N THR A 295 38.79 -1.03 -28.51
CA THR A 295 40.20 -0.65 -28.42
C THR A 295 40.44 0.85 -28.27
N LYS A 296 39.55 1.71 -28.79
CA LYS A 296 39.74 3.16 -28.83
C LYS A 296 38.67 3.99 -28.12
N SER A 297 37.48 3.45 -27.83
CA SER A 297 36.43 4.24 -27.16
C SER A 297 36.77 4.47 -25.68
N THR A 298 36.81 5.73 -25.26
CA THR A 298 36.86 6.13 -23.85
C THR A 298 35.46 6.20 -23.21
N GLY A 299 34.41 5.76 -23.91
CA GLY A 299 33.04 5.72 -23.43
C GLY A 299 32.66 4.38 -22.77
N PRO A 300 31.66 4.35 -21.86
CA PRO A 300 31.28 3.15 -21.12
C PRO A 300 30.70 2.01 -22.01
N SER A 301 30.28 2.35 -23.21
CA SER A 301 29.82 1.42 -24.26
C SER A 301 30.97 0.70 -24.99
N GLY A 302 32.21 1.21 -24.90
CA GLY A 302 33.38 0.71 -25.63
C GLY A 302 33.60 -0.80 -25.53
N PRO A 303 33.69 -1.38 -24.31
CA PRO A 303 33.84 -2.83 -24.12
C PRO A 303 32.76 -3.69 -24.80
N ASN A 304 31.55 -3.14 -24.97
CA ASN A 304 30.41 -3.78 -25.63
C ASN A 304 30.33 -3.45 -27.13
N GLY A 305 31.46 -3.13 -27.78
CA GLY A 305 31.49 -2.77 -29.20
C GLY A 305 30.85 -1.41 -29.52
N GLY A 306 30.74 -0.53 -28.53
CA GLY A 306 30.16 0.81 -28.69
C GLY A 306 28.62 0.85 -28.74
N VAL A 307 27.94 -0.30 -28.64
CA VAL A 307 26.49 -0.43 -28.79
C VAL A 307 25.75 0.35 -27.70
N LEU A 308 24.76 1.16 -28.12
CA LEU A 308 23.87 1.91 -27.23
C LEU A 308 22.47 1.27 -27.07
N GLY A 309 22.13 0.32 -27.94
CA GLY A 309 20.79 -0.27 -28.01
C GLY A 309 19.79 0.67 -28.67
N TRP A 310 18.49 0.44 -28.42
CA TRP A 310 17.39 1.22 -28.98
C TRP A 310 17.09 2.46 -28.15
N PHE A 311 17.05 3.63 -28.79
CA PHE A 311 16.64 4.90 -28.17
C PHE A 311 15.79 5.74 -29.13
N GLY A 312 14.86 6.52 -28.56
CA GLY A 312 14.04 7.50 -29.26
C GLY A 312 14.56 8.94 -29.08
N LYS A 313 13.82 9.90 -29.64
CA LYS A 313 14.13 11.33 -29.51
C LYS A 313 14.00 11.82 -28.06
N GLY A 314 14.84 12.78 -27.68
CA GLY A 314 14.96 13.33 -26.33
C GLY A 314 15.70 12.43 -25.34
N GLN A 315 16.31 11.31 -25.78
CA GLN A 315 17.07 10.40 -24.91
C GLN A 315 18.60 10.58 -25.02
N MET A 316 19.08 11.30 -26.03
CA MET A 316 20.50 11.61 -26.22
C MET A 316 20.75 13.13 -26.16
N VAL A 317 22.03 13.54 -26.07
CA VAL A 317 22.36 14.97 -26.16
C VAL A 317 22.08 15.51 -27.57
N PRO A 318 21.51 16.73 -27.74
CA PRO A 318 21.04 17.21 -29.04
C PRO A 318 21.99 17.04 -30.23
N PRO A 319 23.29 17.41 -30.19
CA PRO A 319 24.18 17.23 -31.34
C PRO A 319 24.46 15.75 -31.69
N PHE A 320 24.34 14.84 -30.72
CA PHE A 320 24.43 13.39 -30.99
C PHE A 320 23.13 12.87 -31.62
N GLU A 321 21.99 13.34 -31.13
CA GLU A 321 20.67 12.96 -31.65
C GLU A 321 20.46 13.47 -33.08
N GLU A 322 20.74 14.75 -33.33
CA GLU A 322 20.69 15.38 -34.67
C GLU A 322 21.56 14.64 -35.68
N ALA A 323 22.76 14.21 -35.27
CA ALA A 323 23.64 13.42 -36.13
C ALA A 323 23.08 12.03 -36.44
N VAL A 324 22.57 11.28 -35.44
CA VAL A 324 22.06 9.91 -35.67
C VAL A 324 20.78 9.91 -36.50
N PHE A 325 19.85 10.83 -36.24
CA PHE A 325 18.60 10.94 -37.02
C PHE A 325 18.81 11.51 -38.43
N ALA A 326 20.04 11.90 -38.79
CA ALA A 326 20.45 12.28 -40.15
C ALA A 326 21.24 11.17 -40.89
N LEU A 327 21.48 10.00 -40.27
CA LEU A 327 22.15 8.87 -40.91
C LEU A 327 21.17 7.93 -41.63
N GLU A 328 21.63 7.34 -42.72
CA GLU A 328 21.05 6.14 -43.32
C GLU A 328 21.48 4.88 -42.56
N VAL A 329 20.70 3.80 -42.67
CA VAL A 329 20.97 2.53 -41.96
C VAL A 329 22.27 1.91 -42.47
N GLY A 330 23.20 1.63 -41.55
CA GLY A 330 24.56 1.17 -41.84
C GLY A 330 25.59 2.29 -41.97
N GLN A 331 25.18 3.55 -42.14
CA GLN A 331 26.06 4.70 -42.36
C GLN A 331 26.83 5.08 -41.09
N ILE A 332 28.01 5.66 -41.29
CA ILE A 332 28.90 6.19 -40.25
C ILE A 332 28.95 7.72 -40.36
N SER A 333 28.86 8.41 -39.22
CA SER A 333 28.87 9.87 -39.13
C SER A 333 30.26 10.48 -39.37
N ALA A 334 30.29 11.75 -39.74
CA ALA A 334 31.44 12.61 -39.45
C ALA A 334 31.64 12.72 -37.91
N PRO A 335 32.83 13.13 -37.42
CA PRO A 335 33.06 13.37 -36.00
C PRO A 335 32.07 14.37 -35.38
N VAL A 336 31.31 13.92 -34.39
CA VAL A 336 30.27 14.71 -33.71
C VAL A 336 30.80 15.21 -32.37
N LYS A 337 30.87 16.53 -32.19
CA LYS A 337 31.30 17.14 -30.93
C LYS A 337 30.17 17.18 -29.91
N THR A 338 30.43 16.73 -28.69
CA THR A 338 29.53 16.88 -27.54
C THR A 338 30.30 17.41 -26.32
N GLN A 339 29.60 17.59 -25.20
CA GLN A 339 30.23 17.90 -23.90
C GLN A 339 31.16 16.78 -23.37
N PHE A 340 31.05 15.56 -23.91
CA PHE A 340 31.83 14.40 -23.46
C PHE A 340 33.12 14.18 -24.27
N GLY A 341 33.26 14.83 -25.43
CA GLY A 341 34.35 14.62 -26.38
C GLY A 341 33.83 14.56 -27.82
N TRP A 342 34.48 13.75 -28.65
CA TRP A 342 34.13 13.53 -30.05
C TRP A 342 33.61 12.11 -30.26
N HIS A 343 32.47 11.99 -30.94
CA HIS A 343 31.86 10.71 -31.25
C HIS A 343 31.97 10.40 -32.75
N VAL A 344 32.39 9.20 -33.08
CA VAL A 344 32.09 8.57 -34.37
C VAL A 344 30.90 7.65 -34.14
N ILE A 345 29.83 7.79 -34.93
CA ILE A 345 28.56 7.09 -34.69
C ILE A 345 28.18 6.27 -35.92
N LYS A 346 27.67 5.06 -35.72
CA LYS A 346 27.08 4.21 -36.76
C LYS A 346 25.61 3.97 -36.43
N LEU A 347 24.72 4.21 -37.40
CA LEU A 347 23.33 3.76 -37.29
C LEU A 347 23.27 2.28 -37.69
N ASN A 348 22.81 1.42 -36.79
CA ASN A 348 22.71 -0.02 -37.02
C ASN A 348 21.35 -0.38 -37.63
N GLU A 349 20.25 0.12 -37.05
CA GLU A 349 18.88 -0.13 -37.46
C GLU A 349 17.95 1.04 -37.08
N THR A 350 16.75 1.11 -37.66
CA THR A 350 15.68 2.04 -37.29
C THR A 350 14.33 1.33 -37.28
N ARG A 351 13.42 1.70 -36.37
CA ARG A 351 12.08 1.12 -36.27
C ARG A 351 11.05 2.14 -35.82
N VAL A 352 9.79 1.92 -36.16
CA VAL A 352 8.66 2.50 -35.41
C VAL A 352 8.52 1.71 -34.11
N LYS A 353 8.49 2.41 -32.98
CA LYS A 353 8.24 1.83 -31.65
C LYS A 353 6.86 1.17 -31.65
N PRO A 354 6.73 -0.11 -31.27
CA PRO A 354 5.41 -0.73 -31.14
C PRO A 354 4.60 0.01 -30.06
N LYS A 355 3.34 0.33 -30.36
CA LYS A 355 2.40 0.86 -29.35
C LYS A 355 2.11 -0.25 -28.32
N PRO A 356 1.88 0.07 -27.03
CA PRO A 356 1.62 -0.94 -26.01
C PRO A 356 0.37 -1.76 -26.32
N THR A 357 0.32 -3.03 -25.91
CA THR A 357 -0.82 -3.91 -26.19
C THR A 357 -1.99 -3.64 -25.23
N PHE A 358 -3.21 -4.01 -25.63
CA PHE A 358 -4.39 -3.95 -24.77
C PHE A 358 -4.16 -4.66 -23.43
N GLU A 359 -3.62 -5.88 -23.46
CA GLU A 359 -3.31 -6.68 -22.27
C GLU A 359 -2.36 -5.94 -21.30
N SER A 360 -1.35 -5.25 -21.84
CA SER A 360 -0.39 -4.49 -21.03
C SER A 360 -0.99 -3.23 -20.36
N MET A 361 -2.10 -2.72 -20.88
CA MET A 361 -2.73 -1.46 -20.42
C MET A 361 -4.09 -1.65 -19.75
N ALA A 362 -4.82 -2.74 -20.00
CA ALA A 362 -6.23 -2.90 -19.64
C ALA A 362 -6.47 -2.74 -18.13
N GLN A 363 -5.59 -3.29 -17.28
CA GLN A 363 -5.71 -3.14 -15.82
C GLN A 363 -5.41 -1.72 -15.33
N GLN A 364 -4.46 -1.02 -15.96
CA GLN A 364 -4.20 0.40 -15.68
C GLN A 364 -5.41 1.26 -16.09
N ILE A 365 -5.92 1.07 -17.31
CA ILE A 365 -7.06 1.83 -17.85
C ILE A 365 -8.32 1.57 -17.02
N ARG A 366 -8.60 0.30 -16.68
CA ARG A 366 -9.68 -0.06 -15.74
C ARG A 366 -9.53 0.70 -14.42
N GLY A 367 -8.36 0.66 -13.79
CA GLY A 367 -8.10 1.39 -12.54
C GLY A 367 -8.29 2.90 -12.65
N GLU A 368 -7.80 3.52 -13.74
CA GLU A 368 -7.99 4.95 -14.03
C GLU A 368 -9.46 5.32 -14.20
N LEU A 369 -10.23 4.52 -14.95
CA LEU A 369 -11.66 4.77 -15.19
C LEU A 369 -12.50 4.54 -13.93
N SER A 370 -12.24 3.47 -13.17
CA SER A 370 -12.88 3.23 -11.87
C SER A 370 -12.68 4.41 -10.91
N GLN A 371 -11.47 4.95 -10.81
CA GLN A 371 -11.17 6.11 -9.96
C GLN A 371 -11.82 7.42 -10.44
N GLN A 372 -12.06 7.57 -11.75
CA GLN A 372 -12.79 8.70 -12.31
C GLN A 372 -14.30 8.57 -12.04
N LEU A 373 -14.89 7.41 -12.29
CA LEU A 373 -16.30 7.12 -12.07
C LEU A 373 -16.69 7.26 -10.59
N ILE A 374 -15.94 6.64 -9.68
CA ILE A 374 -16.18 6.73 -8.23
C ILE A 374 -16.11 8.19 -7.78
N ARG A 375 -15.13 8.96 -8.25
CA ARG A 375 -15.00 10.39 -7.92
C ARG A 375 -16.19 11.20 -8.44
N ALA A 376 -16.59 11.01 -9.69
CA ALA A 376 -17.72 11.71 -10.29
C ALA A 376 -19.02 11.40 -9.54
N LYS A 377 -19.28 10.11 -9.23
CA LYS A 377 -20.49 9.69 -8.52
C LYS A 377 -20.52 10.14 -7.06
N LEU A 378 -19.37 10.14 -6.38
CA LEU A 378 -19.27 10.73 -5.03
C LEU A 378 -19.53 12.23 -5.05
N GLU A 379 -19.01 12.98 -6.03
CA GLU A 379 -19.26 14.43 -6.10
C GLU A 379 -20.72 14.74 -6.47
N GLU A 380 -21.33 13.98 -7.37
CA GLU A 380 -22.77 14.02 -7.66
C GLU A 380 -23.59 13.84 -6.37
N MET A 381 -23.38 12.73 -5.65
CA MET A 381 -24.10 12.44 -4.40
C MET A 381 -23.83 13.48 -3.31
N ARG A 382 -22.63 14.06 -3.23
CA ARG A 382 -22.29 15.13 -2.29
C ARG A 382 -22.94 16.45 -2.65
N SER A 383 -23.08 16.76 -3.94
CA SER A 383 -23.78 17.98 -4.40
C SER A 383 -25.28 17.94 -4.14
N ALA A 384 -25.87 16.75 -4.11
CA ALA A 384 -27.28 16.51 -3.79
C ALA A 384 -27.57 16.35 -2.28
N ALA A 385 -26.53 16.26 -1.43
CA ALA A 385 -26.66 15.96 -0.01
C ALA A 385 -26.45 17.21 0.89
N THR A 386 -27.38 17.44 1.81
CA THR A 386 -27.20 18.41 2.91
C THR A 386 -26.20 17.84 3.92
N ILE A 387 -24.95 18.32 3.90
CA ILE A 387 -23.91 17.95 4.87
C ILE A 387 -23.77 19.06 5.91
N GLU A 388 -24.66 19.05 6.90
CA GLU A 388 -24.54 19.91 8.08
C GLU A 388 -23.38 19.48 8.97
N ARG A 389 -22.74 20.45 9.64
CA ARG A 389 -21.68 20.25 10.62
C ARG A 389 -22.07 20.99 11.88
N ALA A 390 -22.19 20.27 13.00
CA ALA A 390 -22.49 20.90 14.28
C ALA A 390 -21.30 21.76 14.74
N ASP A 391 -21.58 23.00 15.15
CA ASP A 391 -20.59 23.92 15.69
C ASP A 391 -20.28 23.56 17.15
N ILE A 392 -19.41 22.57 17.33
CA ILE A 392 -19.05 21.99 18.63
C ILE A 392 -17.54 22.12 18.82
N ALA A 393 -17.13 22.84 19.87
CA ALA A 393 -15.75 22.93 20.30
C ALA A 393 -15.32 21.62 21.02
N LEU A 394 -14.82 20.65 20.25
CA LEU A 394 -14.23 19.42 20.76
C LEU A 394 -12.72 19.60 21.05
N PRO A 395 -12.19 18.99 22.13
CA PRO A 395 -10.74 18.82 22.33
C PRO A 395 -10.04 18.08 21.18
N ASP A 396 -8.76 18.39 20.93
CA ASP A 396 -7.91 17.77 19.89
C ASP A 396 -7.75 16.24 20.04
N ASP A 397 -8.00 15.72 21.24
CA ASP A 397 -7.95 14.31 21.62
C ASP A 397 -9.33 13.69 21.87
N ALA A 398 -10.44 14.42 21.68
CA ALA A 398 -11.79 13.95 21.99
C ALA A 398 -12.13 12.60 21.33
N ILE A 399 -11.78 12.42 20.06
CA ILE A 399 -11.98 11.18 19.30
C ILE A 399 -11.11 10.00 19.77
N LYS A 400 -10.26 10.21 20.77
CA LYS A 400 -9.35 9.23 21.37
C LYS A 400 -9.73 8.87 22.81
N ASP A 401 -10.75 9.52 23.40
CA ASP A 401 -11.23 9.13 24.73
C ASP A 401 -11.86 7.72 24.65
N PRO A 402 -11.30 6.71 25.34
CA PRO A 402 -11.85 5.35 25.29
C PRO A 402 -13.29 5.27 25.83
N LYS A 403 -13.74 6.24 26.63
CA LYS A 403 -15.11 6.27 27.18
C LYS A 403 -16.19 6.29 26.11
N LEU A 404 -15.90 6.84 24.92
CA LEU A 404 -16.81 6.86 23.77
C LEU A 404 -17.33 5.47 23.35
N LEU A 405 -16.69 4.40 23.82
CA LEU A 405 -16.97 3.02 23.45
C LEU A 405 -17.28 2.08 24.64
N THR A 406 -17.22 2.56 25.89
CA THR A 406 -17.30 1.68 27.08
C THR A 406 -18.63 1.68 27.84
N GLU A 407 -19.48 2.69 27.66
CA GLU A 407 -20.80 2.78 28.31
C GLU A 407 -21.90 2.00 27.54
#